data_AF-A0A9E4H9Q6-F1
#
_entry.id   AF-A0A9E4H9Q6-F1
#
_cell.length_a   1.000
_cell.length_b   1.000
_cell.length_c   1.000
_cell.angle_alpha   90.00
_cell.angle_beta   90.00
_cell.angle_gamma   90.00
#
_symmetry.space_group_name_H-M   'P 1'
#
loop_
_entity.id
_entity.type
_entity.pdbx_description
1 polymer ?
#
loop_
_entity_poly.entity_id
_entity_poly.type
_entity_poly.pdbx_seq_one_letter_code
_entity_poly.pdbx_strand_id
1 'polypeptide(L)'
;MEILNKLKPDIQAIRIARQIHEVANAQQTFLFGSRARGDHRTDSDIDVLVVKGEPPPESWLESLRQHARAVQKTQMPEASGIDIICMTESEFAKGRVLRNHMANIIIKEGHPIMADERVGYGTDYEDERIDWDDVDKKIADATGAATWINAIQDAGIIDVGDDLQFGRVAQNALEFAYKAVLGAYGCEYPVSGRDGHNLRILTDLLRENQIIGANELAPGENHRYLTEFGGAAVYADEHPPLDRRLIANEIPEAVDQLRAMVDSARQS
;
A
#
# COMPACT_ATOMS: atom_id res chain seq x y z
N MET A 1 33.29 2.11 -9.75
CA MET A 1 32.71 1.01 -8.96
C MET A 1 32.52 1.54 -7.53
N GLU A 2 31.44 2.29 -7.32
CA GLU A 2 31.01 2.66 -5.97
C GLU A 2 30.44 1.40 -5.31
N ILE A 3 31.01 1.04 -4.17
CA ILE A 3 30.44 0.05 -3.28
C ILE A 3 29.11 0.64 -2.81
N LEU A 4 27.99 0.11 -3.32
CA LEU A 4 26.65 0.36 -2.78
C LEU A 4 26.73 0.17 -1.26
N ASN A 5 26.71 1.28 -0.51
CA ASN A 5 26.45 1.25 0.92
C ASN A 5 25.08 0.59 1.06
N LYS A 6 25.05 -0.72 1.33
CA LYS A 6 23.80 -1.39 1.69
C LYS A 6 23.26 -0.66 2.91
N LEU A 7 22.15 0.04 2.70
CA LEU A 7 21.36 0.63 3.76
C LEU A 7 21.11 -0.47 4.81
N LYS A 8 21.28 -0.11 6.08
CA LYS A 8 21.16 -1.05 7.19
C LYS A 8 19.85 -0.79 7.93
N PRO A 9 19.17 -1.85 8.40
CA PRO A 9 18.01 -1.69 9.26
C PRO A 9 18.32 -0.82 10.48
N ASP A 10 17.33 -0.03 10.89
CA ASP A 10 17.42 0.82 12.08
C ASP A 10 17.48 -0.02 13.35
N ILE A 11 18.63 0.05 14.04
CA ILE A 11 18.89 -0.71 15.26
C ILE A 11 17.92 -0.35 16.38
N GLN A 12 17.48 0.91 16.48
CA GLN A 12 16.57 1.31 17.54
C GLN A 12 15.15 0.78 17.26
N ALA A 13 14.71 0.82 15.99
CA ALA A 13 13.46 0.20 15.58
C ALA A 13 13.45 -1.31 15.80
N ILE A 14 14.56 -2.01 15.52
CA ILE A 14 14.72 -3.44 15.82
C ILE A 14 14.52 -3.73 17.31
N ARG A 15 15.06 -2.89 18.19
CA ARG A 15 14.93 -3.07 19.65
C ARG A 15 13.48 -2.89 20.10
N ILE A 16 12.78 -1.90 19.56
CA ILE A 16 11.35 -1.69 19.84
C ILE A 16 10.54 -2.89 19.33
N ALA A 17 10.76 -3.34 18.09
CA ALA A 17 10.08 -4.50 17.53
C ALA A 17 10.35 -5.79 18.33
N ARG A 18 11.53 -5.96 18.93
CA ARG A 18 11.83 -7.07 19.84
C ARG A 18 11.02 -7.01 21.13
N GLN A 19 10.84 -5.84 21.72
CA GLN A 19 9.99 -5.71 22.90
C GLN A 19 8.52 -6.00 22.56
N ILE A 20 8.06 -5.57 21.39
CA ILE A 20 6.71 -5.88 20.90
C ILE A 20 6.56 -7.39 20.70
N HIS A 21 7.56 -8.07 20.13
CA HIS A 21 7.56 -9.52 19.98
C HIS A 21 7.37 -10.23 21.33
N GLU A 22 8.15 -9.83 22.35
CA GLU A 22 8.10 -10.40 23.70
C GLU A 22 6.73 -10.19 24.36
N VAL A 23 6.19 -8.96 24.31
CA VAL A 23 4.89 -8.63 24.91
C VAL A 23 3.73 -9.29 24.17
N ALA A 24 3.82 -9.36 22.84
CA ALA A 24 2.82 -10.04 22.02
C ALA A 24 2.89 -11.58 22.18
N ASN A 25 3.96 -12.12 22.75
CA ASN A 25 4.29 -13.55 22.73
C ASN A 25 4.14 -14.12 21.31
N ALA A 26 4.63 -13.37 20.32
CA ALA A 26 4.39 -13.66 18.91
C ALA A 26 5.12 -14.93 18.47
N GLN A 27 4.56 -15.67 17.51
CA GLN A 27 5.32 -16.76 16.88
C GLN A 27 6.45 -16.17 16.04
N GLN A 28 6.16 -15.08 15.31
CA GLN A 28 7.13 -14.37 14.49
C GLN A 28 6.86 -12.87 14.55
N THR A 29 7.92 -12.10 14.37
CA THR A 29 7.83 -10.65 14.26
C THR A 29 8.82 -10.15 13.23
N PHE A 30 8.35 -9.25 12.38
CA PHE A 30 9.15 -8.58 11.37
C PHE A 30 9.07 -7.08 11.59
N LEU A 31 10.20 -6.41 11.55
CA LEU A 31 10.25 -4.99 11.23
C LEU A 31 10.15 -4.88 9.71
N PHE A 32 9.30 -4.01 9.19
CA PHE A 32 9.21 -3.77 7.74
C PHE A 32 9.20 -2.27 7.43
N GLY A 33 9.00 -1.93 6.16
CA GLY A 33 9.00 -0.54 5.71
C GLY A 33 10.38 0.10 5.74
N SER A 34 10.39 1.43 5.79
CA SER A 34 11.63 2.20 5.55
C SER A 34 12.73 1.97 6.60
N ARG A 35 12.32 1.70 7.85
CA ARG A 35 13.27 1.41 8.94
C ARG A 35 13.87 0.02 8.80
N ALA A 36 13.18 -0.95 8.20
CA ALA A 36 13.78 -2.24 7.86
C ALA A 36 14.78 -2.12 6.70
N ARG A 37 14.42 -1.37 5.64
CA ARG A 37 15.29 -1.17 4.48
C ARG A 37 16.50 -0.27 4.76
N GLY A 38 16.38 0.62 5.74
CA GLY A 38 17.42 1.59 6.09
C GLY A 38 17.38 2.90 5.28
N ASP A 39 16.33 3.12 4.49
CA ASP A 39 16.05 4.36 3.74
C ASP A 39 15.15 5.34 4.52
N HIS A 40 14.94 5.09 5.82
CA HIS A 40 14.12 5.90 6.70
C HIS A 40 14.66 7.33 6.90
N ARG A 41 13.73 8.25 7.14
CA ARG A 41 14.00 9.58 7.68
C ARG A 41 13.89 9.53 9.20
N THR A 42 14.35 10.60 9.86
CA THR A 42 14.24 10.73 11.32
C THR A 42 12.80 10.59 11.81
N ASP A 43 11.85 11.17 11.07
CA ASP A 43 10.42 11.21 11.36
C ASP A 43 9.65 9.97 10.88
N SER A 44 10.29 9.01 10.20
CA SER A 44 9.61 7.83 9.66
C SER A 44 8.90 7.00 10.74
N ASP A 45 7.77 6.40 10.41
CA ASP A 45 7.08 5.47 11.30
C ASP A 45 7.89 4.17 11.52
N ILE A 46 7.52 3.43 12.56
CA ILE A 46 8.00 2.08 12.82
C ILE A 46 6.90 1.10 12.40
N ASP A 47 7.14 0.27 11.38
CA ASP A 47 6.17 -0.70 10.89
C ASP A 47 6.51 -2.10 11.39
N VAL A 48 5.60 -2.73 12.14
CA VAL A 48 5.83 -4.05 12.75
C VAL A 48 4.73 -5.03 12.36
N LEU A 49 5.11 -6.18 11.82
CA LEU A 49 4.21 -7.31 11.62
C LEU A 49 4.39 -8.31 12.76
N VAL A 50 3.27 -8.70 13.36
CA VAL A 50 3.18 -9.76 14.36
C VAL A 50 2.41 -10.94 13.77
N VAL A 51 3.01 -12.13 13.79
CA VAL A 51 2.35 -13.38 13.38
C VAL A 51 1.95 -14.20 14.61
N LYS A 52 0.68 -14.62 14.66
CA LYS A 52 0.08 -15.41 15.75
C LYS A 52 -0.48 -16.72 15.21
N GLY A 53 -0.53 -17.76 16.04
CA GLY A 53 -1.11 -19.04 15.62
C GLY A 53 -2.63 -18.97 15.41
N GLU A 54 -3.30 -18.11 16.18
CA GLU A 54 -4.74 -17.90 16.13
C GLU A 54 -5.07 -16.40 16.05
N PRO A 55 -6.22 -16.01 15.46
CA PRO A 55 -6.65 -14.62 15.43
C PRO A 55 -6.82 -14.08 16.85
N PRO A 56 -6.08 -13.03 17.26
CA PRO A 56 -6.29 -12.44 18.57
C PRO A 56 -7.60 -11.62 18.58
N PRO A 57 -8.24 -11.46 19.75
CA PRO A 57 -9.36 -10.54 19.88
C PRO A 57 -8.91 -9.09 19.66
N GLU A 58 -9.79 -8.23 19.13
CA GLU A 58 -9.45 -6.83 18.83
C GLU A 58 -8.95 -6.05 20.06
N SER A 59 -9.50 -6.35 21.25
CA SER A 59 -9.05 -5.73 22.50
C SER A 59 -7.59 -6.04 22.85
N TRP A 60 -7.10 -7.22 22.46
CA TRP A 60 -5.69 -7.57 22.60
C TRP A 60 -4.82 -6.76 21.64
N LEU A 61 -5.24 -6.61 20.38
CA LEU A 61 -4.51 -5.86 19.38
C LEU A 61 -4.42 -4.38 19.75
N GLU A 62 -5.50 -3.79 20.26
CA GLU A 62 -5.52 -2.42 20.75
C GLU A 62 -4.60 -2.25 21.97
N SER A 63 -4.60 -3.20 22.91
CA SER A 63 -3.69 -3.19 24.06
C SER A 63 -2.22 -3.24 23.63
N LEU A 64 -1.90 -4.05 22.61
CA LEU A 64 -0.55 -4.15 22.06
C LEU A 64 -0.14 -2.84 21.36
N ARG A 65 -1.04 -2.23 20.57
CA ARG A 65 -0.81 -0.92 19.93
C ARG A 65 -0.55 0.18 20.95
N GLN A 66 -1.33 0.22 22.04
CA GLN A 66 -1.11 1.18 23.14
C GLN A 66 0.26 0.99 23.80
N HIS A 67 0.62 -0.26 24.08
CA HIS A 67 1.93 -0.59 24.63
C HIS A 67 3.06 -0.14 23.69
N ALA A 68 2.98 -0.49 22.41
CA ALA A 68 3.99 -0.13 21.41
C ALA A 68 4.14 1.38 21.27
N ARG A 69 3.03 2.14 21.25
CA ARG A 69 3.07 3.61 21.23
C ARG A 69 3.77 4.18 22.46
N ALA A 70 3.53 3.61 23.65
CA ALA A 70 4.20 4.06 24.88
C ALA A 70 5.72 3.78 24.84
N VAL A 71 6.10 2.60 24.34
CA VAL A 71 7.50 2.20 24.12
C VAL A 71 8.18 3.12 23.11
N GLN A 72 7.56 3.33 21.95
CA GLN A 72 8.08 4.20 20.90
C GLN A 72 8.26 5.64 21.39
N LYS A 73 7.25 6.23 22.06
CA LYS A 73 7.38 7.59 22.62
C LYS A 73 8.51 7.75 23.63
N THR A 74 8.84 6.68 24.35
CA THR A 74 9.90 6.71 25.37
C THR A 74 11.27 6.50 24.74
N GLN A 75 11.39 5.60 23.76
CA GLN A 75 12.67 5.16 23.21
C GLN A 75 13.07 5.84 21.90
N MET A 76 12.09 6.42 21.19
CA MET A 76 12.25 7.03 19.88
C MET A 76 11.21 8.14 19.66
N PRO A 77 11.20 9.19 20.50
CA PRO A 77 10.18 10.25 20.48
C PRO A 77 10.10 11.02 19.16
N GLU A 78 11.14 10.98 18.35
CA GLU A 78 11.24 11.63 17.04
C GLU A 78 10.51 10.89 15.91
N ALA A 79 10.22 9.59 16.09
CA ALA A 79 9.42 8.85 15.12
C ALA A 79 7.96 9.31 15.17
N SER A 80 7.32 9.45 14.00
CA SER A 80 5.94 9.94 13.91
C SER A 80 4.94 8.98 14.57
N GLY A 81 5.25 7.68 14.57
CA GLY A 81 4.41 6.67 15.18
C GLY A 81 4.96 5.25 15.05
N ILE A 82 4.09 4.31 15.42
CA ILE A 82 4.31 2.89 15.26
C ILE A 82 3.01 2.23 14.80
N ASP A 83 3.09 1.50 13.70
CA ASP A 83 1.98 0.72 13.16
C ASP A 83 2.23 -0.77 13.41
N ILE A 84 1.15 -1.46 13.81
CA ILE A 84 1.16 -2.90 14.07
C ILE A 84 0.12 -3.56 13.18
N ILE A 85 0.64 -4.38 12.28
CA ILE A 85 -0.15 -5.36 11.54
C ILE A 85 -0.07 -6.68 12.30
N CYS A 86 -1.22 -7.33 12.47
CA CYS A 86 -1.29 -8.66 13.03
C CYS A 86 -1.87 -9.61 11.97
N MET A 87 -1.23 -10.75 11.78
CA MET A 87 -1.71 -11.83 10.91
C MET A 87 -1.69 -13.15 11.66
N THR A 88 -2.60 -14.04 11.30
CA THR A 88 -2.46 -15.44 11.64
C THR A 88 -1.35 -16.10 10.82
N GLU A 89 -0.83 -17.22 11.31
CA GLU A 89 0.14 -18.04 10.58
C GLU A 89 -0.41 -18.47 9.21
N SER A 90 -1.69 -18.84 9.15
CA SER A 90 -2.38 -19.22 7.90
C SER A 90 -2.46 -18.05 6.91
N GLU A 91 -2.87 -16.88 7.36
CA GLU A 91 -2.92 -15.67 6.52
C GLU A 91 -1.54 -15.27 6.02
N PHE A 92 -0.53 -15.29 6.89
CA PHE A 92 0.84 -14.99 6.50
C PHE A 92 1.38 -16.02 5.50
N ALA A 93 1.11 -17.32 5.73
CA ALA A 93 1.54 -18.40 4.85
C ALA A 93 0.87 -18.36 3.47
N LYS A 94 -0.43 -18.01 3.41
CA LYS A 94 -1.14 -17.77 2.14
C LYS A 94 -0.57 -16.52 1.46
N GLY A 95 -0.47 -15.41 2.19
CA GLY A 95 -0.09 -14.11 1.65
C GLY A 95 1.34 -14.04 1.15
N ARG A 96 2.29 -14.77 1.75
CA ARG A 96 3.72 -14.69 1.35
C ARG A 96 4.00 -15.18 -0.07
N VAL A 97 3.11 -15.97 -0.68
CA VAL A 97 3.25 -16.46 -2.07
C VAL A 97 2.43 -15.64 -3.07
N LEU A 98 1.68 -14.65 -2.59
CA LEU A 98 0.83 -13.80 -3.41
C LEU A 98 1.58 -12.50 -3.74
N ARG A 99 1.68 -12.20 -5.03
CA ARG A 99 2.35 -10.97 -5.49
C ARG A 99 1.61 -9.75 -4.97
N ASN A 100 2.35 -8.73 -4.54
CA ASN A 100 1.82 -7.49 -3.94
C ASN A 100 1.05 -7.67 -2.62
N HIS A 101 0.95 -8.88 -2.08
CA HIS A 101 0.42 -9.04 -0.73
C HIS A 101 1.46 -8.58 0.29
N MET A 102 1.02 -7.92 1.36
CA MET A 102 1.89 -7.34 2.39
C MET A 102 2.88 -8.38 2.96
N ALA A 103 2.43 -9.61 3.22
CA ALA A 103 3.28 -10.71 3.69
C ALA A 103 4.43 -11.05 2.71
N ASN A 104 4.20 -11.02 1.39
CA ASN A 104 5.26 -11.26 0.39
C ASN A 104 6.30 -10.13 0.41
N ILE A 105 5.85 -8.88 0.49
CA ILE A 105 6.74 -7.71 0.61
C ILE A 105 7.57 -7.77 1.88
N ILE A 106 6.96 -8.10 3.02
CA ILE A 106 7.65 -8.21 4.31
C ILE A 106 8.71 -9.32 4.27
N ILE A 107 8.46 -10.43 3.58
CA ILE A 107 9.45 -11.48 3.42
C ILE A 107 10.64 -11.00 2.56
N LYS A 108 10.40 -10.20 1.52
CA LYS A 108 11.44 -9.69 0.63
C LYS A 108 12.27 -8.57 1.24
N GLU A 109 11.63 -7.63 1.93
CA GLU A 109 12.24 -6.37 2.36
C GLU A 109 12.36 -6.23 3.89
N GLY A 110 11.61 -7.02 4.65
CA GLY A 110 11.55 -6.93 6.10
C GLY A 110 12.80 -7.49 6.80
N HIS A 111 12.97 -7.06 8.04
CA HIS A 111 13.98 -7.57 8.94
C HIS A 111 13.32 -8.49 10.00
N PRO A 112 13.62 -9.80 9.99
CA PRO A 112 13.10 -10.71 11.01
C PRO A 112 13.72 -10.39 12.37
N ILE A 113 12.88 -10.30 13.41
CA ILE A 113 13.33 -9.96 14.76
C ILE A 113 13.74 -11.20 15.56
N MET A 114 12.96 -12.27 15.41
CA MET A 114 13.15 -13.59 16.01
C MET A 114 12.49 -14.62 15.07
N ALA A 115 13.10 -14.87 13.91
CA ALA A 115 12.68 -16.02 13.09
C ALA A 115 13.38 -17.26 13.67
N ASP A 116 12.62 -18.28 14.09
CA ASP A 116 13.20 -19.60 14.31
C ASP A 116 13.82 -20.04 12.97
N GLU A 117 15.14 -20.29 12.95
CA GLU A 117 15.88 -20.76 11.77
C GLU A 117 15.24 -22.01 11.14
N ARG A 118 14.39 -22.73 11.89
CA ARG A 118 13.62 -23.90 11.43
C ARG A 118 12.44 -23.57 10.54
N VAL A 119 11.89 -22.36 10.59
CA VAL A 119 10.88 -21.94 9.63
C VAL A 119 11.62 -21.43 8.41
N GLY A 120 12.21 -22.37 7.68
CA GLY A 120 12.80 -22.12 6.37
C GLY A 120 11.70 -21.65 5.43
N TYR A 121 11.45 -20.34 5.40
CA TYR A 121 10.71 -19.70 4.33
C TYR A 121 11.63 -19.79 3.11
N GLY A 122 11.56 -20.93 2.41
CA GLY A 122 12.41 -21.24 1.26
C GLY A 122 12.45 -20.06 0.29
N THR A 123 13.64 -19.75 -0.20
CA THR A 123 13.89 -18.69 -1.18
C THR A 123 13.45 -19.07 -2.59
N ASP A 124 12.76 -20.19 -2.74
CA ASP A 124 12.26 -20.72 -4.00
C ASP A 124 10.94 -19.98 -4.34
N TYR A 125 11.08 -18.68 -4.64
CA TYR A 125 9.98 -17.76 -4.98
C TYR A 125 9.50 -17.92 -6.43
N GLU A 126 9.74 -19.07 -7.07
CA GLU A 126 9.47 -19.26 -8.51
C GLU A 126 7.97 -19.39 -8.84
N ASP A 127 7.09 -19.42 -7.84
CA ASP A 127 5.66 -19.70 -7.98
C ASP A 127 4.77 -18.58 -7.41
N GLU A 128 5.18 -17.31 -7.56
CA GLU A 128 4.35 -16.16 -7.18
C GLU A 128 3.06 -16.14 -8.00
N ARG A 129 1.92 -16.16 -7.29
CA ARG A 129 0.60 -16.16 -7.92
C ARG A 129 0.01 -14.76 -7.89
N ILE A 130 -0.78 -14.47 -8.92
CA ILE A 130 -1.66 -13.30 -8.94
C ILE A 130 -2.69 -13.47 -7.81
N ASP A 131 -2.79 -12.45 -6.97
CA ASP A 131 -3.83 -12.35 -5.94
C ASP A 131 -5.12 -11.81 -6.58
N TRP A 132 -5.88 -12.69 -7.24
CA TRP A 132 -7.12 -12.29 -7.91
C TRP A 132 -8.17 -11.74 -6.94
N ASP A 133 -8.17 -12.18 -5.68
CA ASP A 133 -9.06 -11.65 -4.63
C ASP A 133 -8.74 -10.17 -4.37
N ASP A 134 -7.47 -9.83 -4.26
CA ASP A 134 -7.00 -8.45 -4.09
C ASP A 134 -7.23 -7.57 -5.33
N VAL A 135 -7.01 -8.13 -6.53
CA VAL A 135 -7.32 -7.46 -7.80
C VAL A 135 -8.82 -7.13 -7.89
N ASP A 136 -9.70 -8.10 -7.58
CA ASP A 136 -11.16 -7.91 -7.62
C ASP A 136 -11.62 -6.88 -6.60
N LYS A 137 -11.06 -6.91 -5.39
CA LYS A 137 -11.33 -5.91 -4.36
C LYS A 137 -10.96 -4.50 -4.83
N LYS A 138 -9.78 -4.33 -5.42
CA LYS A 138 -9.34 -3.03 -5.95
C LYS A 138 -10.24 -2.51 -7.07
N ILE A 139 -10.69 -3.37 -7.99
CA ILE A 139 -11.68 -2.99 -9.00
C ILE A 139 -13.01 -2.58 -8.36
N ALA A 140 -13.47 -3.31 -7.34
CA ALA A 140 -14.70 -2.94 -6.63
C ALA A 140 -14.57 -1.58 -5.94
N ASP A 141 -13.46 -1.32 -5.26
CA ASP A 141 -13.17 -0.04 -4.59
C ASP A 141 -13.07 1.12 -5.61
N ALA A 142 -12.40 0.91 -6.75
CA ALA A 142 -12.32 1.88 -7.84
C ALA A 142 -13.70 2.20 -8.43
N THR A 143 -14.50 1.16 -8.69
CA THR A 143 -15.85 1.29 -9.25
C THR A 143 -16.79 2.00 -8.28
N GLY A 144 -16.68 1.71 -6.98
CA GLY A 144 -17.44 2.39 -5.93
C GLY A 144 -17.15 3.88 -5.87
N ALA A 145 -15.87 4.26 -5.96
CA ALA A 145 -15.44 5.66 -6.01
C ALA A 145 -15.96 6.38 -7.28
N ALA A 146 -15.82 5.77 -8.46
CA ALA A 146 -16.36 6.31 -9.71
C ALA A 146 -17.89 6.47 -9.68
N THR A 147 -18.61 5.50 -9.11
CA THR A 147 -20.06 5.55 -8.95
C THR A 147 -20.48 6.72 -8.05
N TRP A 148 -19.75 6.98 -6.98
CA TRP A 148 -20.00 8.13 -6.10
C TRP A 148 -19.79 9.46 -6.83
N ILE A 149 -18.74 9.57 -7.66
CA ILE A 149 -18.46 10.76 -8.47
C ILE A 149 -19.63 11.03 -9.45
N ASN A 150 -20.09 9.99 -10.16
CA ASN A 150 -21.26 10.08 -11.04
C ASN A 150 -22.52 10.54 -10.29
N ALA A 151 -22.79 9.96 -9.12
CA ALA A 151 -23.97 10.31 -8.33
C ALA A 151 -23.98 11.79 -7.89
N ILE A 152 -22.81 12.35 -7.56
CA ILE A 152 -22.67 13.77 -7.22
C ILE A 152 -22.90 14.67 -8.45
N GLN A 153 -22.39 14.26 -9.60
CA GLN A 153 -22.63 14.96 -10.86
C GLN A 153 -24.11 14.95 -11.24
N ASP A 154 -24.76 13.78 -11.21
CA ASP A 154 -26.17 13.59 -11.56
C ASP A 154 -27.11 14.37 -10.62
N ALA A 155 -26.75 14.46 -9.33
CA ALA A 155 -27.49 15.25 -8.36
C ALA A 155 -27.26 16.78 -8.50
N GLY A 156 -26.40 17.22 -9.42
CA GLY A 156 -26.10 18.63 -9.65
C GLY A 156 -25.35 19.30 -8.50
N ILE A 157 -24.69 18.51 -7.65
CA ILE A 157 -23.95 18.98 -6.46
C ILE A 157 -22.44 19.00 -6.67
N ILE A 158 -21.98 18.83 -7.91
CA ILE A 158 -20.55 18.75 -8.24
C ILE A 158 -19.77 20.01 -7.82
N ASP A 159 -20.39 21.19 -7.95
CA ASP A 159 -19.75 22.46 -7.59
C ASP A 159 -19.90 22.81 -6.09
N VAL A 160 -20.44 21.89 -5.29
CA VAL A 160 -20.69 22.07 -3.86
C VAL A 160 -19.81 21.12 -3.06
N GLY A 161 -19.17 21.60 -2.00
CA GLY A 161 -18.42 20.76 -1.05
C GLY A 161 -16.93 21.00 -1.06
N ASP A 162 -16.18 20.06 -0.48
CA ASP A 162 -14.75 20.15 -0.21
C ASP A 162 -13.91 19.56 -1.36
N ASP A 163 -13.04 20.37 -1.96
CA ASP A 163 -12.11 19.94 -3.03
C ASP A 163 -11.19 18.83 -2.54
N LEU A 164 -10.81 18.86 -1.26
CA LEU A 164 -9.96 17.83 -0.69
C LEU A 164 -10.66 16.47 -0.71
N GLN A 165 -11.93 16.43 -0.27
CA GLN A 165 -12.69 15.20 -0.27
C GLN A 165 -12.94 14.68 -1.70
N PHE A 166 -13.37 15.55 -2.61
CA PHE A 166 -13.64 15.17 -3.99
C PHE A 166 -12.37 14.68 -4.70
N GLY A 167 -11.28 15.44 -4.60
CA GLY A 167 -9.98 15.08 -5.17
C GLY A 167 -9.45 13.77 -4.61
N ARG A 168 -9.65 13.49 -3.31
CA ARG A 168 -9.26 12.20 -2.71
C ARG A 168 -10.05 11.04 -3.27
N VAL A 169 -11.37 11.17 -3.46
CA VAL A 169 -12.17 10.09 -4.05
C VAL A 169 -11.75 9.83 -5.49
N ALA A 170 -11.50 10.89 -6.28
CA ALA A 170 -11.01 10.77 -7.64
C ALA A 170 -9.61 10.13 -7.72
N GLN A 171 -8.69 10.53 -6.83
CA GLN A 171 -7.35 9.93 -6.74
C GLN A 171 -7.44 8.44 -6.38
N ASN A 172 -8.22 8.08 -5.36
CA ASN A 172 -8.41 6.69 -4.95
C ASN A 172 -8.98 5.82 -6.08
N ALA A 173 -9.93 6.35 -6.87
CA ALA A 173 -10.51 5.63 -7.99
C ALA A 173 -9.43 5.19 -9.00
N LEU A 174 -8.56 6.12 -9.42
CA LEU A 174 -7.46 5.81 -10.34
C LEU A 174 -6.38 4.94 -9.69
N GLU A 175 -6.01 5.21 -8.43
CA GLU A 175 -5.00 4.43 -7.72
C GLU A 175 -5.38 2.95 -7.66
N PHE A 176 -6.60 2.65 -7.23
CA PHE A 176 -7.06 1.27 -7.13
C PHE A 176 -7.18 0.61 -8.49
N ALA A 177 -7.68 1.33 -9.51
CA ALA A 177 -7.77 0.79 -10.87
C ALA A 177 -6.39 0.47 -11.46
N TYR A 178 -5.40 1.36 -11.33
CA TYR A 178 -4.03 1.11 -11.79
C TYR A 178 -3.37 -0.06 -11.06
N LYS A 179 -3.51 -0.12 -9.73
CA LYS A 179 -2.98 -1.25 -8.94
C LYS A 179 -3.65 -2.58 -9.32
N ALA A 180 -4.95 -2.56 -9.63
CA ALA A 180 -5.64 -3.76 -10.10
C ALA A 180 -5.09 -4.23 -11.45
N VAL A 181 -4.85 -3.32 -12.40
CA VAL A 181 -4.22 -3.65 -13.69
C VAL A 181 -2.82 -4.22 -13.45
N LEU A 182 -1.95 -3.52 -12.72
CA LEU A 182 -0.61 -4.02 -12.42
C LEU A 182 -0.65 -5.41 -11.76
N GLY A 183 -1.53 -5.61 -10.79
CA GLY A 183 -1.72 -6.91 -10.12
C GLY A 183 -2.18 -8.01 -11.09
N ALA A 184 -3.13 -7.72 -11.98
CA ALA A 184 -3.65 -8.68 -12.96
C ALA A 184 -2.60 -9.12 -14.00
N TYR A 185 -1.66 -8.23 -14.34
CA TYR A 185 -0.51 -8.55 -15.20
C TYR A 185 0.69 -9.09 -14.41
N GLY A 186 0.53 -9.34 -13.11
CA GLY A 186 1.61 -9.84 -12.26
C GLY A 186 2.77 -8.85 -12.12
N CYS A 187 2.54 -7.56 -12.22
CA CYS A 187 3.57 -6.56 -12.00
C CYS A 187 3.67 -6.24 -10.50
N GLU A 188 4.89 -6.03 -10.01
CA GLU A 188 5.10 -5.48 -8.69
C GLU A 188 4.82 -3.98 -8.68
N TYR A 189 4.27 -3.48 -7.58
CA TYR A 189 4.11 -2.05 -7.35
C TYR A 189 4.26 -1.70 -5.87
N PRO A 190 4.58 -0.44 -5.53
CA PRO A 190 4.63 -0.01 -4.14
C PRO A 190 3.25 -0.15 -3.48
N VAL A 191 3.14 -1.01 -2.47
CA VAL A 191 1.86 -1.27 -1.80
C VAL A 191 1.55 -0.24 -0.72
N SER A 192 2.59 0.35 -0.12
CA SER A 192 2.46 1.32 0.96
C SER A 192 3.39 2.52 0.80
N GLY A 193 3.19 3.52 1.64
CA GLY A 193 3.99 4.74 1.66
C GLY A 193 3.63 5.71 0.53
N ARG A 194 4.42 6.78 0.41
CA ARG A 194 4.15 7.88 -0.53
C ARG A 194 4.09 7.41 -1.99
N ASP A 195 4.97 6.49 -2.36
CA ASP A 195 5.09 6.03 -3.74
C ASP A 195 3.92 5.13 -4.15
N GLY A 196 3.31 4.41 -3.20
CA GLY A 196 2.15 3.58 -3.46
C GLY A 196 0.89 4.36 -3.81
N HIS A 197 0.82 5.65 -3.49
CA HIS A 197 -0.30 6.53 -3.83
C HIS A 197 -0.02 7.41 -5.04
N ASN A 198 1.19 7.31 -5.62
CA ASN A 198 1.63 8.20 -6.67
C ASN A 198 1.16 7.71 -8.04
N LEU A 199 0.16 8.37 -8.61
CA LEU A 199 -0.43 7.99 -9.90
C LEU A 199 0.60 8.04 -11.03
N ARG A 200 1.62 8.91 -10.93
CA ARG A 200 2.70 8.96 -11.91
C ARG A 200 3.54 7.68 -11.87
N ILE A 201 3.94 7.24 -10.67
CA ILE A 201 4.73 6.00 -10.51
C ILE A 201 3.93 4.80 -11.03
N LEU A 202 2.65 4.69 -10.68
CA LEU A 202 1.80 3.60 -11.15
C LEU A 202 1.66 3.61 -12.68
N THR A 203 1.50 4.80 -13.29
CA THR A 203 1.43 4.93 -14.75
C THR A 203 2.75 4.57 -15.43
N ASP A 204 3.88 4.99 -14.87
CA ASP A 204 5.21 4.65 -15.39
C ASP A 204 5.44 3.13 -15.32
N LEU A 205 5.01 2.46 -14.25
CA LEU A 205 5.05 1.00 -14.13
C LEU A 205 4.21 0.29 -15.20
N LEU A 206 3.04 0.81 -15.57
CA LEU A 206 2.24 0.23 -16.68
C LEU A 206 3.02 0.26 -18.01
N ARG A 207 3.79 1.32 -18.27
CA ARG A 207 4.62 1.45 -19.48
C ARG A 207 5.84 0.56 -19.44
N GLU A 208 6.55 0.56 -18.31
CA GLU A 208 7.76 -0.23 -18.12
C GLU A 208 7.48 -1.73 -18.33
N ASN A 209 6.29 -2.18 -17.92
CA ASN A 209 5.82 -3.55 -18.10
C ASN A 209 5.08 -3.78 -19.43
N GLN A 210 5.08 -2.80 -20.34
CA GLN A 210 4.49 -2.89 -21.68
C GLN A 210 2.99 -3.26 -21.67
N ILE A 211 2.28 -2.93 -20.59
CA ILE A 211 0.82 -3.12 -20.48
C ILE A 211 0.10 -2.09 -21.35
N ILE A 212 0.66 -0.88 -21.44
CA ILE A 212 0.23 0.19 -22.35
C ILE A 212 1.38 0.59 -23.25
N GLY A 213 1.08 1.17 -24.42
CA GLY A 213 2.10 1.66 -25.34
C GLY A 213 2.96 2.76 -24.71
N ALA A 214 4.26 2.81 -25.03
CA ALA A 214 5.19 3.81 -24.50
C ALA A 214 4.77 5.27 -24.79
N ASN A 215 4.05 5.49 -25.89
CA ASN A 215 3.51 6.80 -26.28
C ASN A 215 1.98 6.89 -26.11
N GLU A 216 1.37 5.87 -25.52
CA GLU A 216 -0.06 5.85 -25.21
C GLU A 216 -0.30 6.58 -23.89
N LEU A 217 -1.36 7.38 -23.85
CA LEU A 217 -1.84 7.97 -22.61
C LEU A 217 -2.58 6.87 -21.85
N ALA A 218 -2.16 6.60 -20.62
CA ALA A 218 -2.92 5.68 -19.77
C ALA A 218 -4.30 6.27 -19.48
N PRO A 219 -5.35 5.43 -19.34
CA PRO A 219 -6.65 5.92 -18.91
C PRO A 219 -6.56 6.72 -17.60
N GLY A 220 -6.89 8.02 -17.66
CA GLY A 220 -6.83 8.93 -16.50
C GLY A 220 -5.47 9.58 -16.24
N GLU A 221 -4.46 9.42 -17.11
CA GLU A 221 -3.12 10.00 -16.91
C GLU A 221 -3.10 11.53 -16.85
N ASN A 222 -4.02 12.19 -17.56
CA ASN A 222 -4.19 13.64 -17.50
C ASN A 222 -4.49 14.13 -16.08
N HIS A 223 -4.95 13.23 -15.20
CA HIS A 223 -5.26 13.51 -13.80
C HIS A 223 -4.18 13.06 -12.83
N ARG A 224 -2.92 12.83 -13.26
CA ARG A 224 -1.83 12.48 -12.33
C ARG A 224 -1.59 13.51 -11.21
N TYR A 225 -1.99 14.76 -11.42
CA TYR A 225 -1.97 15.82 -10.39
C TYR A 225 -2.86 15.49 -9.19
N LEU A 226 -3.83 14.58 -9.35
CA LEU A 226 -4.64 14.08 -8.24
C LEU A 226 -3.80 13.36 -7.18
N THR A 227 -2.56 12.95 -7.48
CA THR A 227 -1.60 12.43 -6.49
C THR A 227 -1.48 13.32 -5.25
N GLU A 228 -1.62 14.64 -5.40
CA GLU A 228 -1.55 15.60 -4.29
C GLU A 228 -2.71 15.44 -3.27
N PHE A 229 -3.76 14.71 -3.65
CA PHE A 229 -4.91 14.42 -2.79
C PHE A 229 -4.83 13.03 -2.12
N GLY A 230 -3.80 12.24 -2.44
CA GLY A 230 -3.56 10.89 -1.94
C GLY A 230 -2.58 10.81 -0.76
N GLY A 231 -2.76 9.81 0.10
CA GLY A 231 -1.83 9.48 1.19
C GLY A 231 -1.58 10.59 2.22
N ALA A 232 -0.36 10.67 2.75
CA ALA A 232 0.05 11.68 3.74
C ALA A 232 0.35 13.08 3.13
N ALA A 233 0.13 13.29 1.82
CA ALA A 233 0.27 14.61 1.18
C ALA A 233 -0.84 15.60 1.61
N VAL A 234 -1.83 15.11 2.37
CA VAL A 234 -2.92 15.86 3.00
C VAL A 234 -2.44 16.93 4.00
N TYR A 235 -1.14 16.95 4.32
CA TYR A 235 -0.53 17.97 5.18
C TYR A 235 0.03 19.17 4.41
N ALA A 236 -0.16 19.27 3.10
CA ALA A 236 0.08 20.51 2.38
C ALA A 236 -1.07 21.48 2.65
N ASP A 237 -0.78 22.67 3.18
CA ASP A 237 -1.78 23.69 3.52
C ASP A 237 -2.58 24.19 2.28
N GLU A 238 -2.13 23.87 1.06
CA GLU A 238 -2.75 24.27 -0.20
C GLU A 238 -2.76 23.11 -1.21
N HIS A 239 -3.94 22.76 -1.72
CA HIS A 239 -4.12 21.83 -2.84
C HIS A 239 -4.40 22.60 -4.13
N PRO A 240 -3.99 22.08 -5.31
CA PRO A 240 -4.31 22.72 -6.58
C PRO A 240 -5.83 22.76 -6.80
N PRO A 241 -6.38 23.81 -7.42
CA PRO A 241 -7.81 23.89 -7.71
C PRO A 241 -8.25 22.73 -8.62
N LEU A 242 -9.44 22.18 -8.37
CA LEU A 242 -10.00 21.07 -9.13
C LEU A 242 -11.03 21.53 -10.16
N ASP A 243 -10.85 21.14 -11.41
CA ASP A 243 -11.96 21.14 -12.37
C ASP A 243 -12.81 19.89 -12.13
N ARG A 244 -13.74 19.99 -11.16
CA ARG A 244 -14.57 18.87 -10.74
C ARG A 244 -15.44 18.31 -11.85
N ARG A 245 -15.88 19.15 -12.78
CA ARG A 245 -16.71 18.72 -13.91
C ARG A 245 -15.91 17.91 -14.89
N LEU A 246 -14.70 18.34 -15.21
CA LEU A 246 -13.78 17.57 -16.05
C LEU A 246 -13.49 16.20 -15.41
N ILE A 247 -13.10 16.21 -14.13
CA ILE A 247 -12.80 14.98 -13.38
C ILE A 247 -14.02 14.05 -13.33
N ALA A 248 -15.22 14.59 -13.09
CA ALA A 248 -16.42 13.77 -12.98
C ALA A 248 -16.81 13.08 -14.30
N ASN A 249 -16.48 13.68 -15.44
CA ASN A 249 -16.66 13.06 -16.74
C ASN A 249 -15.59 12.00 -17.05
N GLU A 250 -14.32 12.30 -16.73
CA GLU A 250 -13.18 11.49 -17.21
C GLU A 250 -12.81 10.32 -16.29
N ILE A 251 -12.96 10.45 -14.97
CA ILE A 251 -12.57 9.40 -14.01
C ILE A 251 -13.40 8.11 -14.18
N PRO A 252 -14.73 8.15 -14.28
CA PRO A 252 -15.52 6.94 -14.47
C PRO A 252 -15.16 6.20 -15.76
N GLU A 253 -14.97 6.94 -16.86
CA GLU A 253 -14.54 6.36 -18.14
C GLU A 253 -13.16 5.70 -18.02
N ALA A 254 -12.21 6.36 -17.36
CA ALA A 254 -10.89 5.79 -17.12
C ALA A 254 -10.95 4.50 -16.29
N VAL A 255 -11.78 4.46 -15.24
CA VAL A 255 -11.97 3.25 -14.41
C VAL A 255 -12.57 2.11 -15.23
N ASP A 256 -13.55 2.38 -16.10
CA ASP A 256 -14.14 1.35 -16.97
C ASP A 256 -13.11 0.78 -17.97
N GLN A 257 -12.26 1.64 -18.55
CA GLN A 257 -11.19 1.21 -19.45
C GLN A 257 -10.16 0.33 -18.71
N LEU A 258 -9.72 0.73 -17.52
CA LEU A 258 -8.77 -0.05 -16.70
C LEU A 258 -9.36 -1.38 -16.24
N ARG A 259 -10.66 -1.41 -15.90
CA ARG A 259 -11.36 -2.66 -15.60
C ARG A 259 -11.38 -3.60 -16.80
N ALA A 260 -11.64 -3.10 -18.01
CA ALA A 260 -11.60 -3.92 -19.22
C ALA A 260 -10.21 -4.53 -19.46
N MET A 261 -9.13 -3.83 -19.08
CA MET A 261 -7.76 -4.37 -19.14
C MET A 261 -7.55 -5.52 -18.13
N VAL A 262 -8.10 -5.42 -16.92
CA VAL A 262 -8.10 -6.52 -15.93
C VAL A 262 -8.88 -7.73 -16.45
N ASP A 263 -10.06 -7.51 -17.02
CA ASP A 263 -10.88 -8.58 -17.59
C ASP A 263 -10.18 -9.28 -18.76
N SER A 264 -9.40 -8.55 -19.56
CA SER A 264 -8.55 -9.12 -20.62
C SER A 264 -7.41 -9.96 -20.06
N ALA A 265 -6.69 -9.46 -19.04
CA ALA A 265 -5.58 -10.19 -18.41
C ALA A 265 -6.04 -11.51 -17.76
N ARG A 266 -7.27 -11.56 -17.24
CA ARG A 266 -7.85 -12.76 -16.66
C ARG A 266 -8.14 -13.86 -17.70
N GLN A 267 -8.26 -13.50 -18.98
CA GLN A 267 -8.59 -14.42 -20.06
C GLN A 267 -7.34 -14.99 -20.78
N SER A 268 -6.17 -14.38 -20.58
CA SER A 268 -4.88 -14.82 -21.16
C SER A 268 -4.17 -15.85 -20.29
#